data_AF-A0A6C1PND5-F1
#
_entry.id   AF-A0A6C1PND5-F1
#
_cell.length_a   1.000
_cell.length_b   1.000
_cell.length_c   1.000
_cell.angle_alpha   90.00
_cell.angle_beta   90.00
_cell.angle_gamma   90.00
#
_symmetry.space_group_name_H-M   'P 1'
#
loop_
_entity.id
_entity.type
_entity.pdbx_description
1 polymer ?
#
loop_
_entity_poly.entity_id
_entity_poly.type
_entity_poly.pdbx_seq_one_letter_code
_entity_poly.pdbx_strand_id
1 'polypeptide(L)'
;MQRALVIAVLAALLIGACASPPDPVPPPDQEYDAARALRTQIAQSDLAQFARTENQRGDAAFAAGETAYNAGEYEAARAGFNEAIENYTVVVREGFRGQAAARKTAADAQKQRAEAARADVAVPDDYQAALTVYNQANTAVEAGSPADAIPLFENATTLFSVAADRAEEARRRAVNAVGRADARRAQLDAEQQRLEQEALEGEIEAEESLAGPEGDQ
;
A
#
# COMPACT_ATOMS: atom_id res chain seq x y z
N MET A 1 -7.54 -99.51 15.32
CA MET A 1 -6.08 -99.37 15.16
C MET A 1 -5.77 -97.88 15.32
N GLN A 2 -5.40 -97.43 16.51
CA GLN A 2 -4.02 -97.27 17.02
C GLN A 2 -3.37 -95.92 16.63
N ARG A 3 -3.14 -95.09 17.67
CA ARG A 3 -1.96 -94.19 17.87
C ARG A 3 -1.93 -92.89 17.05
N ALA A 4 -1.50 -91.73 17.54
CA ALA A 4 -0.98 -91.32 18.83
C ALA A 4 -1.13 -89.79 18.99
N LEU A 5 -1.24 -89.37 20.25
CA LEU A 5 -1.16 -88.01 20.78
C LEU A 5 0.32 -87.58 20.82
N VAL A 6 0.67 -86.39 20.32
CA VAL A 6 1.96 -85.72 20.62
C VAL A 6 1.70 -84.23 20.88
N ILE A 7 1.89 -83.85 22.14
CA ILE A 7 1.88 -82.49 22.66
C ILE A 7 3.32 -81.95 22.53
N ALA A 8 3.51 -80.82 21.85
CA ALA A 8 4.77 -80.09 21.84
C ALA A 8 4.62 -78.81 22.69
N VAL A 9 5.27 -78.82 23.85
CA VAL A 9 5.41 -77.69 24.76
C VAL A 9 6.51 -76.77 24.22
N LEU A 10 6.13 -75.57 23.78
CA LEU A 10 7.06 -74.50 23.44
C LEU A 10 7.26 -73.62 24.69
N ALA A 11 8.43 -73.77 25.32
CA ALA A 11 8.85 -72.97 26.46
C ALA A 11 9.14 -71.53 26.01
N ALA A 12 8.32 -70.60 26.47
CA ALA A 12 8.51 -69.16 26.28
C ALA A 12 9.67 -68.65 27.16
N LEU A 13 10.75 -68.22 26.52
CA LEU A 13 11.87 -67.55 27.16
C LEU A 13 11.53 -66.05 27.31
N LEU A 14 10.87 -65.68 28.40
CA LEU A 14 10.60 -64.29 28.77
C LEU A 14 11.86 -63.68 29.39
N ILE A 15 12.76 -63.15 28.56
CA ILE A 15 13.84 -62.28 29.01
C ILE A 15 13.22 -60.91 29.29
N GLY A 16 12.99 -60.60 30.56
CA GLY A 16 12.49 -59.31 31.01
C GLY A 16 13.52 -58.21 30.75
N ALA A 17 13.36 -57.50 29.64
CA ALA A 17 13.99 -56.20 29.45
C ALA A 17 13.37 -55.24 30.47
N CYS A 18 14.15 -54.86 31.49
CA CYS A 18 13.82 -53.74 32.35
C CYS A 18 13.90 -52.46 31.50
N ALA A 19 12.82 -52.11 30.81
CA ALA A 19 12.67 -50.80 30.21
C ALA A 19 12.53 -49.80 31.37
N SER A 20 13.51 -48.91 31.52
CA SER A 20 13.37 -47.73 32.37
C SER A 20 12.07 -47.00 32.02
N PRO A 21 11.30 -46.49 33.00
CA PRO A 21 10.14 -45.68 32.70
C PRO A 21 10.55 -44.53 31.76
N PRO A 22 9.73 -44.19 30.75
CA PRO A 22 10.03 -43.08 29.86
C PRO A 22 10.21 -41.80 30.68
N ASP A 23 11.20 -40.98 30.32
CA ASP A 23 11.41 -39.70 30.96
C ASP A 23 10.16 -38.81 30.78
N PRO A 24 9.76 -38.04 31.82
CA PRO A 24 8.62 -37.16 31.72
C PRO A 24 8.84 -36.12 30.62
N VAL A 25 7.85 -35.98 29.72
CA VAL A 25 7.88 -34.98 28.66
C VAL A 25 7.84 -33.58 29.28
N PRO A 26 8.77 -32.67 28.95
CA PRO A 26 8.75 -31.32 29.48
C PRO A 26 7.62 -30.48 28.87
N PRO A 27 7.08 -29.48 29.62
CA PRO A 27 6.11 -28.53 29.10
C PRO A 27 6.59 -27.80 27.83
N PRO A 28 5.73 -27.55 26.84
CA PRO A 28 6.07 -26.85 25.60
C PRO A 28 5.96 -25.31 25.71
N ASP A 29 6.63 -24.72 26.71
CA ASP A 29 6.52 -23.27 26.99
C ASP A 29 7.04 -22.42 25.82
N GLN A 30 8.09 -22.88 25.14
CA GLN A 30 8.65 -22.18 23.99
C GLN A 30 7.66 -22.09 22.84
N GLU A 31 6.96 -23.17 22.51
CA GLU A 31 5.95 -23.19 21.46
C GLU A 31 4.73 -22.34 21.84
N TYR A 32 4.32 -22.38 23.10
CA TYR A 32 3.24 -21.52 23.61
C TYR A 32 3.56 -20.03 23.40
N ASP A 33 4.74 -19.60 23.86
CA ASP A 33 5.19 -18.20 23.75
C ASP A 33 5.35 -17.76 22.30
N ALA A 34 5.90 -18.63 21.42
CA ALA A 34 6.04 -18.34 20.00
C ALA A 34 4.68 -18.16 19.31
N ALA A 35 3.73 -19.06 19.55
CA ALA A 35 2.39 -18.95 18.99
C ALA A 35 1.66 -17.69 19.48
N ARG A 36 1.81 -17.35 20.78
CA ARG A 36 1.24 -16.13 21.37
C ARG A 36 1.85 -14.85 20.79
N ALA A 37 3.16 -14.84 20.54
CA ALA A 37 3.85 -13.72 19.92
C ALA A 37 3.32 -13.47 18.50
N LEU A 38 3.20 -14.52 17.68
CA LEU A 38 2.64 -14.41 16.32
C LEU A 38 1.18 -13.93 16.34
N ARG A 39 0.34 -14.48 17.23
CA ARG A 39 -1.05 -14.04 17.38
C ARG A 39 -1.15 -12.56 17.76
N THR A 40 -0.26 -12.09 18.62
CA THR A 40 -0.17 -10.67 19.01
C THR A 40 0.22 -9.80 17.81
N GLN A 41 1.22 -10.22 17.03
CA GLN A 41 1.64 -9.52 15.82
C GLN A 41 0.50 -9.41 14.80
N ILE A 42 -0.23 -10.51 14.56
CA ILE A 42 -1.38 -10.53 13.64
C ILE A 42 -2.44 -9.51 14.06
N ALA A 43 -2.73 -9.41 15.37
CA ALA A 43 -3.70 -8.46 15.90
C ALA A 43 -3.22 -7.01 15.81
N GLN A 44 -1.95 -6.73 16.15
CA GLN A 44 -1.37 -5.38 16.12
C GLN A 44 -1.26 -4.83 14.70
N SER A 45 -1.02 -5.70 13.71
CA SER A 45 -0.86 -5.31 12.31
C SER A 45 -2.13 -5.51 11.47
N ASP A 46 -3.25 -5.93 12.07
CA ASP A 46 -4.54 -6.19 11.40
C ASP A 46 -4.43 -7.13 10.19
N LEU A 47 -3.65 -8.21 10.35
CA LEU A 47 -3.27 -9.12 9.25
C LEU A 47 -4.31 -10.20 8.97
N ALA A 48 -5.18 -10.50 9.94
CA ALA A 48 -6.11 -11.63 9.88
C ALA A 48 -7.07 -11.56 8.68
N GLN A 49 -7.40 -10.36 8.20
CA GLN A 49 -8.31 -10.18 7.06
C GLN A 49 -7.77 -10.73 5.74
N PHE A 50 -6.45 -10.85 5.60
CA PHE A 50 -5.80 -11.29 4.36
C PHE A 50 -5.59 -12.82 4.31
N ALA A 51 -5.74 -13.52 5.44
CA ALA A 51 -5.55 -14.97 5.55
C ALA A 51 -6.52 -15.54 6.61
N ARG A 52 -7.82 -15.30 6.41
CA ARG A 52 -8.86 -15.58 7.41
C ARG A 52 -8.93 -17.06 7.77
N THR A 53 -8.82 -17.95 6.78
CA THR A 53 -8.91 -19.39 6.97
C THR A 53 -7.77 -19.89 7.87
N GLU A 54 -6.55 -19.47 7.57
CA GLU A 54 -5.35 -19.82 8.32
C GLU A 54 -5.39 -19.21 9.71
N ASN A 55 -5.87 -17.99 9.87
CA ASN A 55 -6.02 -17.38 11.19
C ASN A 55 -7.00 -18.17 12.07
N GLN A 56 -8.14 -18.59 11.51
CA GLN A 56 -9.11 -19.41 12.24
C GLN A 56 -8.55 -20.79 12.61
N ARG A 57 -7.78 -21.43 11.72
CA ARG A 57 -7.09 -22.69 12.02
C ARG A 57 -6.04 -22.51 13.12
N GLY A 58 -5.25 -21.45 13.05
CA GLY A 58 -4.26 -21.10 14.08
C GLY A 58 -4.91 -20.86 15.43
N ASP A 59 -6.01 -20.10 15.49
CA ASP A 59 -6.77 -19.86 16.72
C ASP A 59 -7.35 -21.16 17.32
N ALA A 60 -7.88 -22.05 16.47
CA ALA A 60 -8.40 -23.35 16.91
C ALA A 60 -7.29 -24.26 17.45
N ALA A 61 -6.16 -24.34 16.75
CA ALA A 61 -5.00 -25.14 17.16
C ALA A 61 -4.38 -24.61 18.46
N PHE A 62 -4.28 -23.29 18.62
CA PHE A 62 -3.80 -22.66 19.85
C PHE A 62 -4.70 -23.02 21.05
N ALA A 63 -6.03 -22.93 20.89
CA ALA A 63 -6.98 -23.29 21.94
C ALA A 63 -6.92 -24.78 22.30
N ALA A 64 -6.73 -25.66 21.32
CA ALA A 64 -6.51 -27.09 21.56
C ALA A 64 -5.20 -27.33 22.33
N GLY A 65 -4.12 -26.63 21.95
CA GLY A 65 -2.84 -26.65 22.66
C GLY A 65 -2.96 -26.20 24.12
N GLU A 66 -3.66 -25.09 24.39
CA GLU A 66 -3.92 -24.61 25.75
C GLU A 66 -4.71 -25.62 26.59
N THR A 67 -5.70 -26.26 25.98
CA THR A 67 -6.50 -27.30 26.65
C THR A 67 -5.63 -28.47 27.08
N ALA A 68 -4.79 -28.99 26.18
CA ALA A 68 -3.87 -30.10 26.46
C ALA A 68 -2.78 -29.70 27.48
N TYR A 69 -2.25 -28.47 27.39
CA TYR A 69 -1.23 -27.95 28.31
C TYR A 69 -1.76 -27.95 29.76
N ASN A 70 -2.98 -27.45 29.95
CA ASN A 70 -3.65 -27.41 31.25
C ASN A 70 -3.99 -28.81 31.79
N ALA A 71 -4.16 -29.80 30.90
CA ALA A 71 -4.37 -31.20 31.27
C ALA A 71 -3.05 -31.95 31.60
N GLY A 72 -1.88 -31.33 31.41
CA GLY A 72 -0.58 -32.00 31.53
C GLY A 72 -0.24 -32.91 30.35
N GLU A 73 -1.00 -32.85 29.26
CA GLU A 73 -0.81 -33.63 28.04
C GLU A 73 0.21 -32.94 27.13
N TYR A 74 1.47 -32.82 27.58
CA TYR A 74 2.47 -31.94 26.96
C TYR A 74 2.85 -32.28 25.52
N GLU A 75 2.73 -33.54 25.11
CA GLU A 75 2.93 -33.94 23.70
C GLU A 75 1.81 -33.41 22.81
N ALA A 76 0.55 -33.56 23.23
CA ALA A 76 -0.62 -33.02 22.53
C ALA A 76 -0.61 -31.48 22.52
N ALA A 77 -0.21 -30.86 23.63
CA ALA A 77 -0.04 -29.42 23.73
C ALA A 77 0.99 -28.90 22.71
N ARG A 78 2.16 -29.57 22.63
CA ARG A 78 3.21 -29.23 21.67
C ARG A 78 2.73 -29.34 20.23
N ALA A 79 1.98 -30.38 19.91
CA ALA A 79 1.38 -30.54 18.58
C ALA A 79 0.43 -29.39 18.24
N GLY A 80 -0.47 -29.03 19.15
CA GLY A 80 -1.41 -27.91 18.95
C GLY A 80 -0.71 -26.56 18.79
N PHE A 81 0.31 -26.26 19.60
CA PHE A 81 1.06 -25.01 19.47
C PHE A 81 1.91 -24.96 18.19
N ASN A 82 2.51 -26.06 17.76
CA ASN A 82 3.23 -26.11 16.48
C ASN A 82 2.28 -25.88 15.29
N GLU A 83 1.10 -26.51 15.29
CA GLU A 83 0.10 -26.27 14.26
C GLU A 83 -0.37 -24.79 14.28
N ALA A 84 -0.51 -24.18 15.46
CA ALA A 84 -0.82 -22.76 15.56
C ALA A 84 0.28 -21.87 14.97
N ILE A 85 1.56 -22.15 15.30
CA ILE A 85 2.72 -21.42 14.76
C ILE A 85 2.75 -21.48 13.24
N GLU A 86 2.54 -22.67 12.65
CA GLU A 86 2.54 -22.85 11.20
C GLU A 86 1.45 -22.01 10.54
N ASN A 87 0.22 -22.08 11.05
CA ASN A 87 -0.91 -21.31 10.52
C ASN A 87 -0.69 -19.80 10.69
N TYR A 88 -0.29 -19.33 11.88
CA TYR A 88 -0.04 -17.91 12.12
C TYR A 88 1.13 -17.35 11.29
N THR A 89 2.16 -18.17 11.02
CA THR A 89 3.25 -17.76 10.12
C THR A 89 2.73 -17.50 8.71
N VAL A 90 1.79 -18.32 8.22
CA VAL A 90 1.13 -18.06 6.93
C VAL A 90 0.32 -16.76 6.99
N VAL A 91 -0.42 -16.51 8.07
CA VAL A 91 -1.18 -15.26 8.24
C VAL A 91 -0.27 -14.04 8.22
N VAL A 92 0.87 -14.07 8.90
CA VAL A 92 1.82 -12.95 8.89
C VAL A 92 2.37 -12.71 7.48
N ARG A 93 2.76 -13.78 6.79
CA ARG A 93 3.33 -13.69 5.42
C ARG A 93 2.32 -13.16 4.41
N GLU A 94 1.14 -13.77 4.33
CA GLU A 94 0.10 -13.34 3.38
C GLU A 94 -0.54 -12.02 3.81
N GLY A 95 -0.61 -11.76 5.11
CA GLY A 95 -1.01 -10.49 5.72
C GLY A 95 -0.25 -9.30 5.18
N PHE A 96 1.07 -9.30 5.36
CA PHE A 96 1.88 -8.18 4.88
C PHE A 96 1.86 -8.06 3.36
N ARG A 97 1.82 -9.18 2.62
CA ARG A 97 1.67 -9.17 1.15
C ARG A 97 0.36 -8.51 0.72
N GLY A 98 -0.76 -8.89 1.32
CA GLY A 98 -2.07 -8.33 1.04
C GLY A 98 -2.16 -6.85 1.37
N GLN A 99 -1.61 -6.45 2.52
CA GLN A 99 -1.57 -5.05 2.94
C GLN A 99 -0.70 -4.20 2.00
N ALA A 100 0.50 -4.66 1.64
CA ALA A 100 1.36 -3.99 0.67
C ALA A 100 0.67 -3.84 -0.70
N ALA A 101 -0.03 -4.87 -1.18
CA ALA A 101 -0.79 -4.81 -2.44
C ALA A 101 -1.94 -3.79 -2.39
N ALA A 102 -2.66 -3.71 -1.26
CA ALA A 102 -3.70 -2.71 -1.05
C ALA A 102 -3.13 -1.29 -1.05
N ARG A 103 -2.00 -1.06 -0.35
CA ARG A 103 -1.32 0.24 -0.36
C ARG A 103 -0.77 0.61 -1.74
N LYS A 104 -0.22 -0.36 -2.47
CA LYS A 104 0.20 -0.15 -3.86
C LYS A 104 -0.94 0.32 -4.74
N THR A 105 -2.11 -0.32 -4.63
CA THR A 105 -3.32 0.09 -5.37
C THR A 105 -3.69 1.56 -5.09
N ALA A 106 -3.61 1.99 -3.82
CA ALA A 106 -3.86 3.38 -3.45
C ALA A 106 -2.81 4.35 -4.03
N ALA A 107 -1.54 3.98 -3.98
CA ALA A 107 -0.45 4.76 -4.57
C ALA A 107 -0.58 4.86 -6.11
N ASP A 108 -0.96 3.77 -6.77
CA ASP A 108 -1.22 3.72 -8.22
C ASP A 108 -2.34 4.69 -8.62
N ALA A 109 -3.42 4.75 -7.85
CA ALA A 109 -4.51 5.69 -8.09
C ALA A 109 -4.06 7.16 -7.97
N GLN A 110 -3.24 7.49 -6.96
CA GLN A 110 -2.72 8.86 -6.82
C GLN A 110 -1.67 9.19 -7.90
N LYS A 111 -0.84 8.23 -8.30
CA LYS A 111 0.08 8.39 -9.43
C LYS A 111 -0.68 8.72 -10.72
N GLN A 112 -1.74 7.98 -11.03
CA GLN A 112 -2.60 8.27 -12.19
C GLN A 112 -3.24 9.66 -12.11
N ARG A 113 -3.68 10.08 -10.92
CA ARG A 113 -4.21 11.44 -10.71
C ARG A 113 -3.14 12.51 -10.99
N ALA A 114 -1.91 12.33 -10.50
CA ALA A 114 -0.79 13.24 -10.75
C ALA A 114 -0.44 13.32 -12.24
N GLU A 115 -0.41 12.18 -12.93
CA GLU A 115 -0.18 12.11 -14.38
C GLU A 115 -1.30 12.81 -15.17
N ALA A 116 -2.56 12.63 -14.78
CA ALA A 116 -3.69 13.32 -15.39
C ALA A 116 -3.62 14.85 -15.20
N ALA A 117 -3.07 15.30 -14.08
CA ALA A 117 -2.81 16.71 -13.80
C ALA A 117 -1.55 17.26 -14.51
N ARG A 118 -0.80 16.41 -15.24
CA ARG A 118 0.51 16.74 -15.85
C ARG A 118 1.55 17.18 -14.81
N ALA A 119 1.58 16.54 -13.65
CA ALA A 119 2.52 16.87 -12.59
C ALA A 119 3.98 16.68 -13.00
N ASP A 120 4.26 15.72 -13.87
CA ASP A 120 5.56 15.50 -14.51
C ASP A 120 6.09 16.71 -15.28
N VAL A 121 5.20 17.56 -15.79
CA VAL A 121 5.54 18.80 -16.52
C VAL A 121 5.43 20.02 -15.63
N ALA A 122 4.35 20.12 -14.85
CA ALA A 122 4.04 21.31 -14.06
C ALA A 122 4.88 21.43 -12.78
N VAL A 123 5.22 20.30 -12.16
CA VAL A 123 5.96 20.19 -10.89
C VAL A 123 6.90 18.97 -10.92
N PRO A 124 7.89 18.94 -11.83
CA PRO A 124 8.70 17.76 -12.12
C PRO A 124 9.44 17.20 -10.88
N ASP A 125 9.95 18.07 -10.02
CA ASP A 125 10.69 17.66 -8.82
C ASP A 125 9.81 16.92 -7.80
N ASP A 126 8.58 17.40 -7.57
CA ASP A 126 7.61 16.76 -6.67
C ASP A 126 7.19 15.40 -7.21
N TYR A 127 6.91 15.32 -8.52
CA TYR A 127 6.53 14.08 -9.18
C TYR A 127 7.67 13.05 -9.14
N GLN A 128 8.91 13.49 -9.38
CA GLN A 128 10.08 12.61 -9.34
C GLN A 128 10.36 12.11 -7.91
N ALA A 129 10.19 12.96 -6.90
CA ALA A 129 10.31 12.54 -5.50
C ALA A 129 9.29 11.45 -5.14
N ALA A 130 8.03 11.62 -5.55
CA ALA A 130 6.98 10.61 -5.37
C ALA A 130 7.33 9.29 -6.07
N LEU A 131 7.79 9.37 -7.32
CA LEU A 131 8.18 8.20 -8.11
C LEU A 131 9.37 7.44 -7.50
N THR A 132 10.36 8.14 -6.95
CA THR A 132 11.49 7.51 -6.27
C THR A 132 11.02 6.67 -5.08
N VAL A 133 10.16 7.21 -4.20
CA VAL A 133 9.62 6.48 -3.04
C VAL A 133 8.75 5.29 -3.48
N TYR A 134 7.93 5.50 -4.52
CA TYR A 134 7.12 4.42 -5.10
C TYR A 134 7.97 3.27 -5.63
N ASN A 135 9.07 3.57 -6.32
CA ASN A 135 9.98 2.55 -6.84
C ASN A 135 10.72 1.82 -5.71
N GLN A 136 11.11 2.51 -4.64
CA GLN A 136 11.66 1.86 -3.44
C GLN A 136 10.66 0.87 -2.83
N ALA A 137 9.38 1.22 -2.78
CA ALA A 137 8.33 0.33 -2.29
C ALA A 137 8.23 -0.95 -3.15
N ASN A 138 8.25 -0.82 -4.48
CA ASN A 138 8.25 -1.97 -5.38
C ASN A 138 9.49 -2.85 -5.17
N THR A 139 10.68 -2.25 -5.05
CA THR A 139 11.91 -3.00 -4.77
C THR A 139 11.83 -3.76 -3.46
N ALA A 140 11.23 -3.19 -2.41
CA ALA A 140 11.02 -3.89 -1.14
C ALA A 140 10.08 -5.10 -1.28
N VAL A 141 8.99 -4.99 -2.06
CA VAL A 141 8.11 -6.13 -2.38
C VAL A 141 8.85 -7.21 -3.16
N GLU A 142 9.60 -6.84 -4.20
CA GLU A 142 10.38 -7.76 -5.04
C GLU A 142 11.48 -8.48 -4.24
N ALA A 143 12.07 -7.80 -3.25
CA ALA A 143 13.03 -8.38 -2.31
C ALA A 143 12.39 -9.28 -1.24
N GLY A 144 11.07 -9.52 -1.30
CA GLY A 144 10.36 -10.36 -0.34
C GLY A 144 10.11 -9.71 1.01
N SER A 145 10.19 -8.38 1.09
CA SER A 145 10.02 -7.58 2.32
C SER A 145 8.76 -6.68 2.22
N PRO A 146 7.55 -7.25 2.12
CA PRO A 146 6.32 -6.48 1.96
C PRO A 146 6.00 -5.60 3.18
N ALA A 147 6.46 -5.97 4.37
CA ALA A 147 6.30 -5.16 5.57
C ALA A 147 6.97 -3.78 5.42
N ASP A 148 8.18 -3.75 4.85
CA ASP A 148 8.94 -2.52 4.61
C ASP A 148 8.34 -1.67 3.47
N ALA A 149 7.66 -2.32 2.52
CA ALA A 149 7.01 -1.65 1.40
C ALA A 149 5.76 -0.85 1.80
N ILE A 150 5.05 -1.25 2.86
CA ILE A 150 3.81 -0.61 3.31
C ILE A 150 3.99 0.89 3.59
N PRO A 151 4.90 1.33 4.48
CA PRO A 151 5.09 2.76 4.75
C PRO A 151 5.60 3.52 3.53
N LEU A 152 6.34 2.87 2.62
CA LEU A 152 6.81 3.49 1.38
C LEU A 152 5.66 3.75 0.42
N PHE A 153 4.73 2.81 0.23
CA PHE A 153 3.53 3.06 -0.57
C PHE A 153 2.62 4.12 0.06
N GLU A 154 2.48 4.17 1.38
CA GLU A 154 1.73 5.22 2.07
C GLU A 154 2.34 6.61 1.85
N ASN A 155 3.66 6.72 1.93
CA ASN A 155 4.37 7.96 1.63
C ASN A 155 4.23 8.35 0.14
N ALA A 156 4.45 7.41 -0.79
CA ALA A 156 4.25 7.63 -2.21
C ALA A 156 2.82 8.11 -2.53
N THR A 157 1.80 7.53 -1.89
CA THR A 157 0.39 7.96 -2.01
C THR A 157 0.25 9.44 -1.68
N THR A 158 0.85 9.88 -0.57
CA THR A 158 0.81 11.28 -0.12
C THR A 158 1.54 12.21 -1.09
N LEU A 159 2.74 11.83 -1.50
CA LEU A 159 3.58 12.63 -2.41
C LEU A 159 2.92 12.81 -3.78
N PHE A 160 2.34 11.74 -4.36
CA PHE A 160 1.61 11.86 -5.62
C PHE A 160 0.36 12.75 -5.49
N SER A 161 -0.38 12.67 -4.38
CA SER A 161 -1.51 13.57 -4.13
C SER A 161 -1.06 15.03 -4.10
N VAL A 162 0.02 15.34 -3.39
CA VAL A 162 0.58 16.71 -3.33
C VAL A 162 1.04 17.19 -4.70
N ALA A 163 1.72 16.34 -5.48
CA ALA A 163 2.15 16.68 -6.83
C ALA A 163 0.95 16.98 -7.75
N ALA A 164 -0.12 16.18 -7.66
CA ALA A 164 -1.35 16.43 -8.40
C ALA A 164 -1.98 17.78 -8.05
N ASP A 165 -2.16 18.08 -6.75
CA ASP A 165 -2.79 19.33 -6.30
C ASP A 165 -2.00 20.56 -6.75
N ARG A 166 -0.66 20.52 -6.66
CA ARG A 166 0.21 21.61 -7.10
C ARG A 166 0.21 21.77 -8.62
N ALA A 167 0.16 20.68 -9.38
CA ALA A 167 0.06 20.71 -10.83
C ALA A 167 -1.26 21.37 -11.29
N GLU A 168 -2.37 21.01 -10.66
CA GLU A 168 -3.67 21.63 -10.91
C GLU A 168 -3.64 23.14 -10.58
N GLU A 169 -3.01 23.52 -9.47
CA GLU A 169 -2.87 24.93 -9.10
C GLU A 169 -2.02 25.71 -10.11
N ALA A 170 -0.88 25.14 -10.53
CA ALA A 170 -0.03 25.73 -11.55
C ALA A 170 -0.79 25.95 -12.86
N ARG A 171 -1.60 24.96 -13.27
CA ARG A 171 -2.48 25.08 -14.45
C ARG A 171 -3.50 26.19 -14.28
N ARG A 172 -4.19 26.30 -13.13
CA ARG A 172 -5.15 27.39 -12.86
C ARG A 172 -4.46 28.76 -12.96
N ARG A 173 -3.27 28.91 -12.37
CA ARG A 173 -2.49 30.15 -12.46
C ARG A 173 -2.13 30.50 -13.90
N ALA A 174 -1.71 29.51 -14.70
CA ALA A 174 -1.37 29.71 -16.10
C ALA A 174 -2.59 30.17 -16.93
N VAL A 175 -3.74 29.51 -16.78
CA VAL A 175 -4.99 29.90 -17.47
C VAL A 175 -5.40 31.34 -17.12
N ASN A 176 -5.33 31.71 -15.84
CA ASN A 176 -5.64 33.07 -15.40
C ASN A 176 -4.63 34.11 -15.92
N ALA A 177 -3.36 33.73 -16.07
CA ALA A 177 -2.34 34.62 -16.64
C ALA A 177 -2.59 34.88 -18.13
N VAL A 178 -2.91 33.83 -18.91
CA VAL A 178 -3.27 33.96 -20.32
C VAL A 178 -4.51 34.83 -20.50
N GLY A 179 -5.59 34.56 -19.76
CA GLY A 179 -6.80 35.37 -19.85
C GLY A 179 -6.58 36.86 -19.53
N ARG A 180 -5.71 37.18 -18.55
CA ARG A 180 -5.32 38.58 -18.26
C ARG A 180 -4.49 39.19 -19.39
N ALA A 181 -3.59 38.42 -20.00
CA ALA A 181 -2.80 38.89 -21.13
C ALA A 181 -3.69 39.19 -22.36
N ASP A 182 -4.67 38.33 -22.64
CA ASP A 182 -5.61 38.53 -23.74
C ASP A 182 -6.52 39.74 -23.50
N ALA A 183 -7.03 39.91 -22.28
CA ALA A 183 -7.81 41.10 -21.91
C ALA A 183 -6.98 42.38 -22.06
N ARG A 184 -5.70 42.35 -21.68
CA ARG A 184 -4.81 43.51 -21.85
C ARG A 184 -4.52 43.81 -23.31
N ARG A 185 -4.35 42.79 -24.16
CA ARG A 185 -4.19 42.97 -25.61
C ARG A 185 -5.42 43.65 -26.22
N ALA A 186 -6.62 43.15 -25.90
CA ALA A 186 -7.86 43.75 -26.38
C ALA A 186 -8.02 45.23 -25.96
N GLN A 187 -7.61 45.58 -24.73
CA GLN A 187 -7.60 46.97 -24.27
C GLN A 187 -6.65 47.85 -25.07
N LEU A 188 -5.43 47.37 -25.35
CA LEU A 188 -4.44 48.10 -26.13
C LEU A 188 -4.91 48.28 -27.58
N ASP A 189 -5.51 47.25 -28.18
CA ASP A 189 -6.04 47.33 -29.56
C ASP A 189 -7.18 48.36 -29.63
N ALA A 190 -8.08 48.38 -28.65
CA ALA A 190 -9.17 49.36 -28.57
C ALA A 190 -8.66 50.79 -28.34
N GLU A 191 -7.64 50.96 -27.49
CA GLU A 191 -7.00 52.26 -27.25
C GLU A 191 -6.30 52.76 -28.52
N GLN A 192 -5.60 51.88 -29.24
CA GLN A 192 -4.96 52.22 -30.50
C GLN A 192 -5.98 52.69 -31.54
N GLN A 193 -7.09 51.96 -31.71
CA GLN A 193 -8.17 52.36 -32.63
C GLN A 193 -8.77 53.71 -32.27
N ARG A 194 -8.94 54.00 -30.97
CA ARG A 194 -9.43 55.30 -30.51
C ARG A 194 -8.44 56.41 -30.86
N LEU A 195 -7.15 56.21 -30.59
CA LEU A 195 -6.11 57.19 -30.93
C LEU A 195 -6.02 57.42 -32.44
N GLU A 196 -6.19 56.38 -33.26
CA GLU A 196 -6.25 56.50 -34.72
C GLU A 196 -7.48 57.30 -35.19
N GLN A 197 -8.65 57.11 -34.57
CA GLN A 197 -9.85 57.91 -34.84
C GLN A 197 -9.66 59.38 -34.45
N GLU A 198 -9.14 59.64 -33.24
CA GLU A 198 -8.86 61.00 -32.76
C GLU A 198 -7.85 61.73 -33.67
N ALA A 199 -6.85 61.01 -34.19
CA ALA A 199 -5.88 61.57 -35.14
C ALA A 199 -6.53 61.94 -36.47
N LEU A 200 -7.39 61.05 -37.03
CA LEU A 200 -8.12 61.31 -38.27
C LEU A 200 -9.08 62.49 -38.14
N GLU A 201 -9.82 62.58 -37.02
CA GLU A 201 -10.70 63.72 -36.73
C GLU A 201 -9.91 65.03 -36.64
N GLY A 202 -8.76 65.01 -35.93
CA GLY A 202 -7.87 66.17 -35.85
C GLY A 202 -7.30 66.60 -37.20
N GLU A 203 -7.00 65.66 -38.10
CA GLU A 203 -6.57 65.97 -39.48
C GLU A 203 -7.70 66.62 -40.30
N ILE A 204 -8.94 66.10 -40.19
CA ILE A 204 -10.11 66.67 -40.88
C ILE A 204 -10.39 68.10 -40.39
N GLU A 205 -10.38 68.34 -39.07
CA GLU A 205 -10.59 69.67 -38.51
C GLU A 205 -9.49 70.66 -38.95
N ALA A 206 -8.24 70.20 -39.04
CA ALA A 206 -7.14 71.03 -39.52
C ALA A 206 -7.29 71.40 -41.01
N GLU A 207 -7.72 70.47 -41.86
CA GLU A 207 -8.02 70.75 -43.26
C GLU A 207 -9.21 71.70 -43.43
N GLU A 208 -10.30 71.53 -42.67
CA GLU A 208 -11.48 72.39 -42.72
C GLU A 208 -11.16 73.83 -42.26
N SER A 209 -10.30 73.99 -41.25
CA SER A 209 -9.78 75.29 -40.81
C SER A 209 -8.94 76.01 -41.89
N LEU A 210 -8.21 75.27 -42.72
CA LEU A 210 -7.38 75.81 -43.80
C LEU A 210 -8.20 76.15 -45.06
N ALA A 211 -9.36 75.53 -45.25
CA ALA A 211 -10.31 75.80 -46.34
C ALA A 211 -11.22 77.03 -46.06
N GLY A 212 -10.77 77.97 -45.23
CA GLY A 212 -11.52 79.17 -44.83
C GLY A 212 -12.20 79.90 -46.01
N PRO A 213 -13.31 80.61 -45.75
CA PRO A 213 -14.35 80.92 -46.74
C PRO A 213 -13.80 81.62 -47.98
N GLU A 214 -13.61 80.86 -49.06
CA GLU A 214 -13.44 81.42 -50.40
C GLU A 214 -14.80 81.95 -50.86
N GLY A 215 -14.97 83.26 -50.80
CA GLY A 215 -15.98 83.98 -51.58
C GLY A 215 -17.11 84.62 -50.79
N ASP A 216 -16.95 85.91 -50.52
CA ASP A 216 -18.01 86.90 -50.78
C ASP A 216 -17.35 88.28 -50.88
N GLN A 217 -16.92 88.63 -52.10
CA GLN A 217 -16.67 90.01 -52.54
C GLN A 217 -17.34 90.22 -53.90
#